data_AF-A0A822BZB3-F1
#
_entry.id   AF-A0A822BZB3-F1
#
_cell.length_a   1.000
_cell.length_b   1.000
_cell.length_c   1.000
_cell.angle_alpha   90.00
_cell.angle_beta   90.00
_cell.angle_gamma   90.00
#
_symmetry.space_group_name_H-M   'P 1'
#
loop_
_entity.id
_entity.type
_entity.pdbx_description
1 polymer ?
#
loop_
_entity_poly.entity_id
_entity_poly.type
_entity_poly.pdbx_seq_one_letter_code
_entity_poly.pdbx_strand_id
1 'polypeptide(L)'
;MKCAEISPGELSIDEAASITLYSMEWEPQDECLYRVLNKTLRNENRQKLRPWFLFLKLILTALAHLPSMARTVYRGVRKDMRDEYPEGRTLVWWGFSS
;
A
#
# COMPACT_ATOMS: atom_id res chain seq x y z
N MET A 1 -10.33 -0.92 -30.87
CA MET A 1 -9.41 -0.18 -29.99
C MET A 1 -8.26 -1.13 -29.69
N LYS A 2 -7.05 -0.91 -30.22
CA LYS A 2 -5.89 -1.75 -29.92
C LYS A 2 -5.35 -1.29 -28.56
N CYS A 3 -5.29 -2.18 -27.56
CA CYS A 3 -4.54 -1.91 -26.35
C CYS A 3 -3.07 -1.76 -26.76
N ALA A 4 -2.43 -0.64 -26.37
CA ALA A 4 -1.00 -0.48 -26.55
C ALA A 4 -0.28 -1.59 -25.77
N GLU A 5 0.68 -2.24 -26.42
CA GLU A 5 1.52 -3.23 -25.75
C GLU A 5 2.41 -2.48 -24.75
N ILE A 6 2.19 -2.74 -23.47
CA ILE A 6 3.01 -2.20 -22.37
C ILE A 6 4.35 -2.91 -22.44
N SER A 7 5.44 -2.15 -22.55
CA SER A 7 6.78 -2.76 -22.57
C SER A 7 7.11 -3.34 -21.18
N PRO A 8 7.94 -4.40 -21.08
CA PRO A 8 8.34 -4.97 -19.80
C PRO A 8 8.98 -3.90 -18.90
N GLY A 9 8.31 -3.56 -17.79
CA GLY A 9 8.76 -2.54 -16.84
C GLY A 9 8.01 -1.21 -16.91
N GLU A 10 7.11 -1.02 -17.87
CA GLU A 10 6.18 0.11 -17.88
C GLU A 10 4.89 -0.22 -17.12
N LEU A 11 4.37 0.76 -16.40
CA LEU A 11 3.06 0.63 -15.74
C LEU A 11 1.96 0.95 -16.74
N SER A 12 0.85 0.19 -16.69
CA SER A 12 -0.40 0.65 -17.28
C SER A 12 -0.90 1.94 -16.60
N ILE A 13 -1.82 2.65 -17.27
CA ILE A 13 -2.47 3.82 -16.67
C ILE A 13 -3.16 3.46 -15.35
N ASP A 14 -3.84 2.31 -15.28
CA ASP A 14 -4.53 1.87 -14.08
C ASP A 14 -3.57 1.53 -12.94
N GLU A 15 -2.42 0.91 -13.25
CA GLU A 15 -1.38 0.60 -12.28
C GLU A 15 -0.75 1.88 -11.71
N ALA A 16 -0.37 2.82 -12.58
CA ALA A 16 0.17 4.11 -12.16
C ALA A 16 -0.86 4.93 -11.36
N ALA A 17 -2.13 4.92 -11.77
CA ALA A 17 -3.23 5.55 -11.06
C ALA A 17 -3.47 4.91 -9.69
N SER A 18 -3.32 3.58 -9.56
CA SER A 18 -3.50 2.89 -8.28
C SER A 18 -2.46 3.30 -7.23
N ILE A 19 -1.20 3.46 -7.64
CA ILE A 19 -0.12 3.94 -6.77
C ILE A 19 -0.37 5.40 -6.39
N THR A 20 -0.74 6.22 -7.37
CA THR A 20 -1.06 7.63 -7.17
C THR A 20 -2.24 7.80 -6.19
N LEU A 21 -3.32 7.06 -6.39
CA LEU A 21 -4.50 7.09 -5.52
C LEU A 21 -4.18 6.61 -4.10
N TYR A 22 -3.27 5.65 -3.96
CA TYR A 22 -2.79 5.20 -2.66
C TYR A 22 -1.93 6.26 -1.94
N SER A 23 -1.20 7.11 -2.65
CA SER A 23 -0.39 8.17 -2.03
C SER A 23 -1.11 9.51 -1.90
N MET A 24 -2.26 9.68 -2.55
CA MET A 24 -3.08 10.88 -2.47
C MET A 24 -3.74 11.06 -1.11
N GLU A 25 -3.89 12.33 -0.71
CA GLU A 25 -4.59 12.74 0.49
C GLU A 25 -5.63 13.81 0.12
N TRP A 26 -6.80 13.72 0.73
CA TRP A 26 -7.92 14.63 0.55
C TRP A 26 -8.70 14.76 1.86
N GLU A 27 -9.63 15.72 1.90
CA GLU A 27 -10.54 15.89 3.04
C GLU A 27 -11.91 15.23 2.74
N PRO A 28 -12.52 14.54 3.71
CA PRO A 28 -12.00 14.29 5.05
C PRO A 28 -10.92 13.19 5.04
N GLN A 29 -9.86 13.38 5.84
CA GLN A 29 -8.68 12.48 5.81
C GLN A 29 -9.02 11.01 6.07
N ASP A 30 -10.00 10.70 6.91
CA ASP A 30 -10.38 9.33 7.25
C ASP A 30 -11.08 8.58 6.10
N GLU A 31 -11.44 9.29 5.03
CA GLU A 31 -11.95 8.73 3.78
C GLU A 31 -10.86 8.55 2.71
N CYS A 32 -9.64 9.04 2.95
CA CYS A 32 -8.50 8.77 2.07
C CYS A 32 -8.33 7.26 1.87
N LEU A 33 -8.15 6.84 0.61
CA LEU A 33 -8.11 5.42 0.26
C LEU A 33 -7.05 4.67 1.09
N TYR A 34 -5.85 5.25 1.25
CA TYR A 34 -4.77 4.61 2.00
C TYR A 34 -5.12 4.42 3.49
N ARG A 35 -5.88 5.36 4.08
CA ARG A 35 -6.30 5.27 5.48
C ARG A 35 -7.36 4.20 5.66
N VAL A 36 -8.39 4.20 4.80
CA VAL A 36 -9.46 3.20 4.86
C VAL A 36 -8.92 1.80 4.59
N LEU A 37 -8.08 1.65 3.55
CA LEU A 37 -7.47 0.38 3.20
C LEU A 37 -6.56 -0.13 4.32
N ASN A 38 -5.63 0.69 4.82
CA ASN A 38 -4.74 0.26 5.91
C ASN A 38 -5.49 -0.03 7.21
N LYS A 39 -6.58 0.69 7.50
CA LYS A 39 -7.47 0.36 8.63
C LYS A 39 -8.15 -1.00 8.43
N THR A 40 -8.58 -1.30 7.20
CA THR A 40 -9.20 -2.59 6.85
C THR A 40 -8.19 -3.73 6.93
N LEU A 41 -6.96 -3.52 6.45
CA LEU A 41 -5.88 -4.50 6.50
C LEU A 41 -5.48 -4.89 7.94
N ARG A 42 -5.51 -3.92 8.87
CA ARG A 42 -5.29 -4.13 10.31
C ARG A 42 -6.48 -4.74 11.04
N ASN A 43 -7.64 -4.86 10.39
CA ASN A 43 -8.84 -5.40 11.03
C ASN A 43 -8.75 -6.94 11.14
N GLU A 44 -9.08 -7.47 12.31
CA GLU A 44 -9.10 -8.93 12.55
C GLU A 44 -10.21 -9.63 11.75
N ASN A 45 -11.33 -8.95 11.51
CA ASN A 45 -12.40 -9.50 10.68
C ASN A 45 -12.00 -9.45 9.19
N ARG A 46 -11.40 -10.54 8.73
CA ARG A 46 -10.91 -10.70 7.35
C ARG A 46 -11.99 -10.62 6.28
N GLN A 47 -13.28 -10.77 6.62
CA GLN A 47 -14.38 -10.59 5.67
C GLN A 47 -14.46 -9.15 5.15
N LYS A 48 -14.05 -8.17 5.97
CA LYS A 48 -14.02 -6.75 5.56
C LYS A 48 -13.01 -6.46 4.46
N LEU A 49 -12.04 -7.35 4.22
CA LEU A 49 -11.03 -7.17 3.19
C LEU A 49 -11.52 -7.58 1.79
N ARG A 50 -12.59 -8.40 1.68
CA ARG A 50 -13.10 -8.91 0.40
C ARG A 50 -13.35 -7.83 -0.66
N PRO A 51 -13.97 -6.67 -0.34
CA PRO A 51 -14.19 -5.61 -1.33
C PRO A 51 -12.88 -5.04 -1.91
N TRP A 52 -11.76 -5.19 -1.21
CA TRP A 52 -10.46 -4.64 -1.61
C TRP A 52 -9.65 -5.56 -2.51
N PHE A 53 -10.06 -6.81 -2.75
CA PHE A 53 -9.22 -7.80 -3.44
C PHE A 53 -8.80 -7.37 -4.85
N LEU A 54 -9.70 -6.76 -5.62
CA LEU A 54 -9.37 -6.28 -6.96
C LEU A 54 -8.38 -5.10 -6.91
N PHE A 55 -8.59 -4.15 -6.00
CA PHE A 55 -7.67 -3.04 -5.81
C PHE A 55 -6.29 -3.53 -5.33
N LEU A 56 -6.26 -4.44 -4.35
CA LEU A 56 -5.03 -5.05 -3.85
C LEU A 56 -4.28 -5.79 -4.95
N LYS A 57 -4.98 -6.56 -5.79
CA LYS A 57 -4.37 -7.21 -6.95
C LYS A 57 -3.74 -6.17 -7.88
N LEU A 58 -4.46 -5.10 -8.20
CA LEU A 58 -3.98 -4.04 -9.10
C LEU A 58 -2.72 -3.36 -8.55
N ILE A 59 -2.78 -2.83 -7.32
CA ILE A 59 -1.65 -2.09 -6.75
C ILE A 59 -0.45 -2.99 -6.46
N LEU A 60 -0.65 -4.24 -6.03
CA LEU A 60 0.47 -5.16 -5.81
C LEU A 60 1.13 -5.58 -7.14
N THR A 61 0.35 -5.72 -8.22
CA THR A 61 0.91 -5.93 -9.56
C THR A 61 1.73 -4.71 -9.99
N ALA A 62 1.18 -3.50 -9.82
CA ALA A 62 1.86 -2.25 -10.13
C ALA A 62 3.20 -2.12 -9.37
N LEU A 63 3.21 -2.40 -8.07
CA LEU A 63 4.41 -2.37 -7.24
C LEU A 63 5.44 -3.43 -7.65
N ALA A 64 5.00 -4.61 -8.12
CA ALA A 64 5.88 -5.66 -8.60
C ALA A 64 6.58 -5.34 -9.92
N HIS A 65 6.01 -4.43 -10.73
CA HIS A 65 6.66 -3.92 -11.95
C HIS A 65 7.73 -2.87 -11.67
N LEU A 66 7.72 -2.25 -10.48
CA LEU A 66 8.74 -1.26 -10.11
C LEU A 66 10.07 -1.93 -9.73
N PRO A 67 11.22 -1.29 -10.03
CA PRO A 67 12.52 -1.81 -9.63
C PRO A 67 12.66 -1.84 -8.11
N SER A 68 13.13 -2.97 -7.57
CA SER A 68 13.47 -3.09 -6.15
C SER A 68 14.77 -2.35 -5.85
N MET A 69 14.82 -1.61 -4.74
CA MET A 69 15.99 -0.88 -4.29
C MET A 69 16.31 -1.19 -2.83
N ALA A 70 17.52 -1.68 -2.56
CA ALA A 70 18.03 -1.82 -1.21
C ALA A 70 18.62 -0.49 -0.72
N ARG A 71 17.88 0.24 0.11
CA ARG A 71 18.31 1.52 0.69
C ARG A 71 17.72 1.72 2.07
N THR A 72 18.43 2.48 2.90
CA THR A 72 17.89 2.96 4.17
C THR A 72 16.79 3.98 3.92
N VAL A 73 15.64 3.79 4.56
CA VAL A 73 14.49 4.70 4.55
C VAL A 73 14.05 4.98 5.99
N TYR A 74 13.31 6.07 6.18
CA TYR A 74 12.84 6.51 7.48
C TYR A 74 11.32 6.64 7.47
N ARG A 75 10.68 6.25 8.58
CA ARG A 75 9.25 6.39 8.79
C ARG A 75 8.99 7.19 10.06
N GLY A 76 8.48 8.40 9.90
CA GLY A 76 8.08 9.26 11.02
C GLY A 76 6.68 8.92 11.51
N VAL A 77 6.49 8.81 12.82
CA VAL A 77 5.18 8.58 13.44
C VAL A 77 4.98 9.51 14.62
N ARG A 78 3.74 10.01 14.79
CA ARG A 78 3.35 10.87 15.92
C ARG A 78 2.81 10.02 17.09
N LYS A 79 3.55 8.98 17.47
CA LYS A 79 3.22 8.06 18.58
C LYS A 79 4.52 7.52 19.16
N ASP A 80 4.60 7.40 20.48
CA ASP A 80 5.67 6.62 21.11
C ASP A 80 5.42 5.14 20.87
N MET A 81 6.39 4.48 20.23
CA MET A 81 6.32 3.06 19.88
C MET A 81 7.48 2.25 20.48
N ARG A 82 8.26 2.80 21.43
CA ARG A 82 9.45 2.11 21.97
C ARG A 82 9.14 0.70 22.49
N ASP A 83 8.01 0.55 23.16
CA ASP A 83 7.56 -0.74 23.70
C ASP A 83 7.03 -1.71 22.61
N GLU A 84 6.69 -1.20 21.42
CA GLU A 84 6.20 -1.99 20.29
C GLU A 84 7.32 -2.62 19.45
N TYR A 85 8.57 -2.16 19.61
CA TYR A 85 9.74 -2.63 18.87
C TYR A 85 10.87 -3.17 19.78
N PRO A 86 10.62 -4.25 20.54
CA PRO A 86 11.68 -4.90 21.32
C PRO A 86 12.73 -5.54 20.40
N GLU A 87 14.00 -5.40 20.78
CA GLU A 87 15.12 -6.01 20.05
C GLU A 87 14.97 -7.53 19.91
N GLY A 88 15.38 -8.06 18.75
CA GLY A 88 15.34 -9.49 18.47
C GLY A 88 13.96 -10.06 18.15
N ARG A 89 12.89 -9.24 18.10
CA ARG A 89 11.56 -9.70 17.70
C ARG A 89 11.25 -9.48 16.23
N THR A 90 10.58 -10.47 15.65
CA THR A 90 9.93 -10.34 14.33
C THR A 90 8.60 -9.63 14.48
N LEU A 91 8.37 -8.60 13.67
CA LEU A 91 7.15 -7.81 13.66
C LEU A 91 6.45 -7.94 12.30
N VAL A 92 5.13 -7.96 12.31
CA VAL A 92 4.31 -7.99 11.10
C VAL A 92 3.54 -6.69 10.98
N TRP A 93 3.79 -5.96 9.91
CA TRP A 93 3.01 -4.78 9.55
C TRP A 93 1.84 -5.19 8.65
N TRP A 94 0.65 -5.28 9.24
CA TRP A 94 -0.55 -5.76 8.54
C TRP A 94 -1.01 -4.85 7.39
N GLY A 95 -0.69 -3.55 7.46
CA GLY A 95 -0.95 -2.59 6.40
C GLY A 95 0.29 -2.33 5.54
N PHE A 96 0.10 -1.63 4.44
CA PHE A 96 1.21 -1.08 3.66
C PHE A 96 2.06 -0.14 4.53
N SER A 97 3.34 -0.12 4.21
CA SER A 97 4.36 0.55 4.99
C SER A 97 4.91 1.69 4.17
N SER A 98 4.47 2.90 4.54
CA SER A 98 4.77 4.18 3.93
C SER A 98 5.41 5.10 4.97
#